data_AF-A0A7W2PES4-F1
#
_entry.id   AF-A0A7W2PES4-F1
#
_cell.length_a   1.000
_cell.length_b   1.000
_cell.length_c   1.000
_cell.angle_alpha   90.00
_cell.angle_beta   90.00
_cell.angle_gamma   90.00
#
_symmetry.space_group_name_H-M   'P 1'
#
loop_
_entity.id
_entity.type
_entity.pdbx_description
1 polymer ?
#
loop_
_entity_poly.entity_id
_entity_poly.type
_entity_poly.pdbx_seq_one_letter_code
_entity_poly.pdbx_strand_id
1 'polypeptide(L)'
;MLTQAMFYSIEEQSSIVGVTEAQLHLHYACLQAAYFYRQNQRVFIYTQDQQSAHDIDEMLWAFDPTSFVPHNLIGEGPKQGAAVEISWQPPTNRRAVLINLTSKVPNFAHQFSHLIDFVPRDETLKQQARDRFRTCRQWGFQVAHQVASAPQTIDTTS
;
A
#
# COMPACT_ATOMS: atom_id res chain seq x y z
N MET A 1 14.89 4.75 -14.15
CA MET A 1 15.01 4.85 -12.68
C MET A 1 14.79 3.45 -12.13
N LEU A 2 15.57 3.00 -11.15
CA LEU A 2 15.38 1.68 -10.56
C LEU A 2 14.23 1.75 -9.55
N THR A 3 13.29 0.80 -9.57
CA THR A 3 12.20 0.74 -8.60
C THR A 3 12.78 0.46 -7.20
N GLN A 4 12.37 1.26 -6.22
CA GLN A 4 12.66 1.07 -4.81
C GLN A 4 11.51 0.30 -4.16
N ALA A 5 11.77 -0.91 -3.67
CA ALA A 5 10.79 -1.76 -3.01
C ALA A 5 10.99 -1.72 -1.49
N MET A 6 10.00 -1.24 -0.75
CA MET A 6 9.99 -1.22 0.71
C MET A 6 8.96 -2.23 1.25
N PHE A 7 9.43 -3.18 2.06
CA PHE A 7 8.59 -4.17 2.74
C PHE A 7 8.39 -3.79 4.21
N TYR A 8 7.14 -3.67 4.63
CA TYR A 8 6.76 -3.33 6.00
C TYR A 8 6.37 -4.58 6.79
N SER A 9 7.13 -4.90 7.83
CA SER A 9 6.87 -6.04 8.73
C SER A 9 5.89 -5.66 9.82
N ILE A 10 4.76 -6.38 9.92
CA ILE A 10 3.75 -6.17 10.96
C ILE A 10 4.14 -7.03 12.17
N GLU A 11 4.60 -6.40 13.25
CA GLU A 11 5.03 -7.08 14.48
C GLU A 11 3.87 -7.57 15.32
N GLU A 12 4.05 -8.60 16.16
CA GLU A 12 3.01 -9.24 17.00
C GLU A 12 2.26 -8.27 17.93
N GLN A 13 2.94 -7.23 18.44
CA GLN A 13 2.35 -6.22 19.32
C GLN A 13 1.46 -5.18 18.60
N SER A 14 1.51 -5.07 17.27
CA SER A 14 0.70 -4.05 16.56
C SER A 14 -0.81 -4.30 16.77
N SER A 15 -1.52 -3.33 17.31
CA SER A 15 -2.97 -3.41 17.38
C SER A 15 -3.54 -2.03 17.12
N ILE A 16 -4.60 -1.99 16.32
CA ILE A 16 -5.33 -0.77 16.00
C ILE A 16 -6.79 -1.02 16.39
N VAL A 17 -7.35 -0.11 17.18
CA VAL A 17 -8.73 -0.22 17.66
C VAL A 17 -9.66 -0.28 16.46
N GLY A 18 -10.54 -1.29 16.41
CA GLY A 18 -11.50 -1.47 15.32
C GLY A 18 -10.95 -2.12 14.05
N VAL A 19 -9.66 -2.50 14.01
CA VAL A 19 -9.05 -3.22 12.88
C VAL A 19 -8.66 -4.62 13.33
N THR A 20 -9.12 -5.64 12.61
CA THR A 20 -8.75 -7.04 12.90
C THR A 20 -7.29 -7.31 12.52
N GLU A 21 -6.68 -8.34 13.11
CA GLU A 21 -5.31 -8.73 12.77
C GLU A 21 -5.14 -9.03 11.27
N ALA A 22 -6.12 -9.69 10.66
CA ALA A 22 -6.12 -9.99 9.24
C ALA A 22 -6.12 -8.71 8.37
N GLN A 23 -6.66 -7.59 8.88
CA GLN A 23 -6.78 -6.33 8.16
C GLN A 23 -5.69 -5.31 8.51
N LEU A 24 -4.75 -5.60 9.41
CA LEU A 24 -3.68 -4.67 9.78
C LEU A 24 -2.87 -4.18 8.56
N HIS A 25 -2.65 -5.04 7.57
CA HIS A 25 -1.96 -4.68 6.34
C HIS A 25 -2.72 -3.63 5.51
N LEU A 26 -4.07 -3.66 5.52
CA LEU A 26 -4.88 -2.62 4.89
C LEU A 26 -4.72 -1.29 5.62
N HIS A 27 -4.69 -1.31 6.97
CA HIS A 27 -4.49 -0.09 7.74
C HIS A 27 -3.13 0.56 7.44
N TYR A 28 -2.06 -0.24 7.40
CA TYR A 28 -0.75 0.26 6.99
C TYR A 28 -0.73 0.73 5.53
N ALA A 29 -1.50 0.10 4.63
CA ALA A 29 -1.67 0.60 3.26
C ALA A 29 -2.30 1.99 3.24
N CYS A 30 -3.32 2.25 4.08
CA CYS A 30 -3.89 3.59 4.24
C CYS A 30 -2.85 4.61 4.72
N LEU A 31 -2.04 4.25 5.72
CA LEU A 31 -0.97 5.11 6.24
C LEU A 31 0.05 5.47 5.14
N GLN A 32 0.45 4.48 4.33
CA GLN A 32 1.38 4.70 3.22
C GLN A 32 0.76 5.53 2.11
N ALA A 33 -0.50 5.28 1.76
CA ALA A 33 -1.22 6.08 0.77
C ALA A 33 -1.30 7.56 1.20
N ALA A 34 -1.63 7.81 2.47
CA ALA A 34 -1.64 9.15 3.05
C ALA A 34 -0.25 9.81 3.06
N TYR A 35 0.78 9.06 3.46
CA TYR A 35 2.17 9.55 3.49
C TYR A 35 2.64 10.03 2.11
N PHE A 36 2.40 9.24 1.07
CA PHE A 36 2.80 9.59 -0.30
C PHE A 36 1.92 10.68 -0.90
N TYR A 37 0.61 10.68 -0.61
CA TYR A 37 -0.29 11.75 -1.00
C TYR A 37 0.16 13.11 -0.44
N ARG A 38 0.53 13.19 0.84
CA ARG A 38 1.04 14.41 1.48
C ARG A 38 2.34 14.93 0.85
N GLN A 39 3.07 14.08 0.13
CA GLN A 39 4.25 14.45 -0.65
C GLN A 39 3.92 14.80 -2.12
N ASN A 40 2.65 15.02 -2.45
CA ASN A 40 2.16 15.26 -3.80
C ASN A 40 2.46 14.11 -4.79
N GLN A 41 2.66 12.89 -4.29
CA GLN A 41 2.84 11.71 -5.14
C GLN A 41 1.52 11.01 -5.39
N ARG A 42 1.29 10.61 -6.65
CA ARG A 42 0.13 9.81 -7.03
C ARG A 42 0.36 8.35 -6.72
N VAL A 43 -0.61 7.74 -6.05
CA VAL A 43 -0.55 6.36 -5.55
C VAL A 43 -1.49 5.48 -6.36
N PHE A 44 -1.05 4.26 -6.64
CA PHE A 44 -1.86 3.17 -7.16
C PHE A 44 -1.88 2.04 -6.12
N ILE A 45 -3.06 1.68 -5.63
CA ILE A 45 -3.25 0.53 -4.74
C ILE A 45 -3.75 -0.61 -5.59
N TYR A 46 -2.97 -1.68 -5.67
CA TYR A 46 -3.31 -2.87 -6.46
C TYR A 46 -3.80 -4.01 -5.57
N THR A 47 -5.00 -4.50 -5.82
CA THR A 47 -5.67 -5.54 -5.01
C THR A 47 -5.87 -6.84 -5.79
N GLN A 48 -6.06 -7.93 -5.06
CA GLN A 48 -6.19 -9.27 -5.65
C GLN A 48 -7.47 -9.43 -6.47
N ASP A 49 -8.54 -8.77 -6.02
CA ASP A 49 -9.87 -8.78 -6.60
C ASP A 49 -10.64 -7.51 -6.23
N GLN A 50 -11.86 -7.40 -6.78
CA GLN A 50 -12.76 -6.27 -6.57
C GLN A 50 -13.22 -6.17 -5.11
N GLN A 51 -13.46 -7.29 -4.41
CA GLN A 51 -13.88 -7.25 -3.01
C GLN A 51 -12.80 -6.60 -2.15
N SER A 52 -11.55 -7.03 -2.33
CA SER A 52 -10.40 -6.47 -1.64
C SER A 52 -10.20 -4.98 -1.95
N ALA A 53 -10.61 -4.52 -3.14
CA ALA A 53 -10.59 -3.09 -3.50
C ALA A 53 -11.62 -2.29 -2.73
N HIS A 54 -12.83 -2.82 -2.54
CA HIS A 54 -13.84 -2.18 -1.69
C HIS A 54 -13.40 -2.15 -0.22
N ASP A 55 -12.78 -3.22 0.29
CA ASP A 55 -12.32 -3.29 1.68
C ASP A 55 -11.29 -2.18 2.01
N ILE A 56 -10.35 -1.90 1.10
CA ILE A 56 -9.37 -0.81 1.30
C ILE A 56 -9.97 0.58 1.04
N ASP A 57 -10.95 0.71 0.14
CA ASP A 57 -11.69 1.95 -0.09
C ASP A 57 -12.46 2.37 1.18
N GLU A 58 -13.24 1.45 1.75
CA GLU A 58 -13.94 1.68 3.02
C GLU A 58 -12.98 2.01 4.16
N MET A 59 -11.84 1.31 4.24
CA MET A 59 -10.85 1.60 5.27
C MET A 59 -10.18 2.96 5.09
N LEU A 60 -9.90 3.39 3.85
CA LEU A 60 -9.36 4.72 3.56
C LEU A 60 -10.33 5.84 3.98
N TRP A 61 -11.63 5.61 3.88
CA TRP A 61 -12.64 6.54 4.42
C TRP A 61 -12.66 6.58 5.94
N ALA A 62 -12.42 5.46 6.62
CA ALA A 62 -12.60 5.34 8.06
C ALA A 62 -11.33 5.55 8.91
N PHE A 63 -10.12 5.33 8.38
CA PHE A 63 -8.92 5.15 9.22
C PHE A 63 -8.36 6.44 9.86
N ASP A 64 -8.60 7.62 9.28
CA ASP A 64 -8.14 8.89 9.84
C ASP A 64 -9.12 10.03 9.50
N PRO A 65 -9.95 10.48 10.46
CA PRO A 65 -10.92 11.57 10.23
C PRO A 65 -10.25 12.93 9.98
N THR A 66 -8.95 13.06 10.24
CA THR A 66 -8.17 14.30 10.03
C THR A 66 -7.31 14.27 8.77
N SER A 67 -7.10 13.09 8.17
CA SER A 67 -6.31 12.92 6.96
C SER A 67 -7.18 12.57 5.79
N PHE A 68 -7.83 13.58 5.20
CA PHE A 68 -8.50 13.40 3.92
C PHE A 68 -7.50 12.95 2.84
N VAL A 69 -7.69 11.75 2.32
CA VAL A 69 -6.95 11.20 1.19
C VAL A 69 -7.91 11.09 0.01
N PRO A 70 -7.80 11.91 -1.05
CA PRO A 70 -8.67 11.81 -2.22
C PRO A 70 -8.39 10.50 -2.97
N HIS A 71 -9.30 9.55 -2.86
CA HIS A 71 -9.21 8.23 -3.46
C HIS A 71 -10.50 7.87 -4.22
N ASN A 72 -10.40 6.96 -5.19
CA ASN A 72 -11.52 6.40 -5.94
C ASN A 72 -11.13 5.00 -6.43
N LEU A 73 -12.13 4.16 -6.67
CA LEU A 73 -11.95 2.90 -7.41
C LEU A 73 -11.71 3.20 -8.90
N ILE A 74 -11.14 2.23 -9.61
CA ILE A 74 -10.97 2.32 -11.06
C ILE A 74 -12.32 2.55 -11.76
N GLY A 75 -12.36 3.53 -12.67
CA GLY A 75 -13.58 3.92 -13.38
C GLY A 75 -14.41 4.99 -12.68
N GLU A 76 -14.05 5.37 -11.46
CA GLU A 76 -14.69 6.44 -10.69
C GLU A 76 -13.81 7.70 -10.64
N GLY A 77 -14.40 8.81 -10.18
CA GLY A 77 -13.70 10.08 -10.01
C GLY A 77 -13.38 10.82 -11.32
N PRO A 78 -12.42 11.76 -11.30
CA PRO A 78 -12.11 12.62 -12.45
C PRO A 78 -11.43 11.84 -13.58
N LYS A 79 -11.49 12.34 -14.82
CA LYS A 79 -10.91 11.70 -16.02
C LYS A 79 -9.42 11.31 -15.89
N GLN A 80 -8.66 12.03 -15.06
CA GLN A 80 -7.23 11.74 -14.84
C GLN A 80 -6.98 10.76 -13.68
N GLY A 81 -8.04 10.27 -13.03
CA GLY A 81 -8.02 9.47 -11.80
C GLY A 81 -7.81 10.32 -10.54
N ALA A 82 -8.22 9.82 -9.37
CA ALA A 82 -7.96 10.48 -8.10
C ALA A 82 -6.46 10.45 -7.71
N ALA A 83 -6.10 11.14 -6.62
CA ALA A 83 -4.71 11.19 -6.13
C ALA A 83 -4.22 9.79 -5.75
N VAL A 84 -5.07 9.03 -5.07
CA VAL A 84 -4.95 7.59 -4.85
C VAL A 84 -5.99 6.88 -5.72
N GLU A 85 -5.59 5.86 -6.45
CA GLU A 85 -6.52 5.03 -7.25
C GLU A 85 -6.37 3.58 -6.82
N ILE A 86 -7.52 2.94 -6.60
CA ILE A 86 -7.61 1.57 -6.13
C ILE A 86 -8.10 0.72 -7.30
N SER A 87 -7.39 -0.36 -7.60
CA SER A 87 -7.78 -1.23 -8.70
C SER A 87 -7.33 -2.67 -8.50
N TRP A 88 -8.12 -3.59 -9.04
CA TRP A 88 -7.76 -5.00 -9.27
C TRP A 88 -7.33 -5.26 -10.72
N GLN A 89 -7.31 -4.22 -11.56
CA GLN A 89 -6.87 -4.27 -12.96
C GLN A 89 -5.53 -3.53 -13.12
N PRO A 90 -4.75 -3.81 -14.17
CA PRO A 90 -3.51 -3.08 -14.43
C PRO A 90 -3.73 -1.56 -14.58
N PRO A 91 -2.75 -0.73 -14.20
CA PRO A 91 -2.87 0.73 -14.25
C PRO A 91 -2.98 1.22 -15.70
N THR A 92 -3.87 2.19 -15.94
CA THR A 92 -3.99 2.89 -17.23
C THR A 92 -3.27 4.23 -17.26
N ASN A 93 -3.00 4.81 -16.08
CA ASN A 93 -2.33 6.09 -15.90
C ASN A 93 -0.99 5.92 -15.19
N ARG A 94 -0.03 6.79 -15.52
CA ARG A 94 1.27 6.79 -14.84
C ARG A 94 1.13 7.33 -13.41
N ARG A 95 1.64 6.57 -12.45
CA ARG A 95 1.68 6.89 -11.02
C ARG A 95 3.07 6.51 -10.49
N ALA A 96 3.55 7.24 -9.49
CA ALA A 96 4.92 7.05 -9.00
C ALA A 96 5.04 5.89 -8.01
N VAL A 97 3.96 5.64 -7.26
CA VAL A 97 3.92 4.71 -6.13
C VAL A 97 2.92 3.59 -6.39
N LEU A 98 3.36 2.34 -6.21
CA LEU A 98 2.53 1.15 -6.17
C LEU A 98 2.47 0.64 -4.72
N ILE A 99 1.28 0.49 -4.18
CA ILE A 99 1.02 -0.28 -2.96
C ILE A 99 0.44 -1.62 -3.39
N ASN A 100 1.18 -2.70 -3.15
CA ASN A 100 0.78 -4.04 -3.55
C ASN A 100 0.06 -4.77 -2.41
N LEU A 101 -1.21 -5.10 -2.61
CA LEU A 101 -2.05 -5.89 -1.70
C LEU A 101 -2.40 -7.25 -2.31
N THR A 102 -1.55 -7.76 -3.20
CA THR A 102 -1.75 -9.05 -3.85
C THR A 102 -0.74 -10.08 -3.37
N SER A 103 -1.03 -11.36 -3.62
CA SER A 103 -0.15 -12.47 -3.23
C SER A 103 1.20 -12.47 -3.97
N LYS A 104 1.32 -11.78 -5.10
CA LYS A 104 2.50 -11.77 -5.98
C LYS A 104 2.95 -10.33 -6.29
N VAL A 105 4.14 -10.16 -6.86
CA VAL A 105 4.53 -8.86 -7.42
C VAL A 105 3.90 -8.75 -8.82
N PRO A 106 3.11 -7.70 -9.12
CA PRO A 106 2.51 -7.58 -10.45
C PRO A 106 3.58 -7.30 -11.51
N ASN A 107 3.42 -7.88 -12.70
CA ASN A 107 4.41 -7.76 -13.80
C ASN A 107 4.68 -6.31 -14.23
N PHE A 108 3.73 -5.39 -13.98
CA PHE A 108 3.86 -3.96 -14.27
C PHE A 108 4.57 -3.16 -13.16
N ALA A 109 5.01 -3.79 -12.07
CA ALA A 109 5.65 -3.08 -10.94
C ALA A 109 6.87 -2.24 -11.34
N HIS A 110 7.59 -2.64 -12.39
CA HIS A 110 8.74 -1.92 -12.94
C HIS A 110 8.39 -0.53 -13.51
N GLN A 111 7.11 -0.23 -13.72
CA GLN A 111 6.64 1.08 -14.19
C GLN A 111 6.64 2.14 -13.07
N PHE A 112 6.78 1.71 -11.81
CA PHE A 112 6.70 2.56 -10.63
C PHE A 112 8.09 2.89 -10.08
N SER A 113 8.22 4.08 -9.48
CA SER A 113 9.45 4.48 -8.79
C SER A 113 9.54 3.85 -7.40
N HIS A 114 8.39 3.68 -6.73
CA HIS A 114 8.28 3.06 -5.42
C HIS A 114 7.29 1.90 -5.47
N LEU A 115 7.68 0.77 -4.87
CA LEU A 115 6.81 -0.36 -4.56
C LEU A 115 6.76 -0.51 -3.03
N ILE A 116 5.55 -0.55 -2.50
CA ILE A 116 5.27 -0.76 -1.08
C ILE A 116 4.57 -2.10 -0.93
N ASP A 117 5.07 -2.92 -0.02
CA ASP A 117 4.57 -4.26 0.24
C ASP A 117 4.59 -4.53 1.75
N PHE A 118 3.88 -5.58 2.19
CA PHE A 118 3.65 -5.89 3.60
C PHE A 118 4.04 -7.33 3.91
N VAL A 119 4.58 -7.55 5.10
CA VAL A 119 4.90 -8.86 5.66
C VAL A 119 3.97 -9.07 6.86
N PRO A 120 2.82 -9.76 6.66
CA PRO A 120 1.90 -10.08 7.75
C PRO A 120 2.53 -11.04 8.77
N ARG A 121 1.80 -11.29 9.87
CA ARG A 121 2.27 -12.21 10.93
C ARG A 121 2.02 -13.67 10.62
N ASP A 122 0.92 -13.97 9.92
CA ASP A 122 0.56 -15.32 9.52
C ASP A 122 1.71 -15.98 8.74
N GLU A 123 2.10 -17.19 9.12
CA GLU A 123 3.26 -17.87 8.55
C GLU A 123 3.11 -18.17 7.05
N THR A 124 1.88 -18.46 6.60
CA THR A 124 1.58 -18.66 5.18
C THR A 124 1.77 -17.35 4.41
N LEU A 125 1.25 -16.25 4.94
CA LEU A 125 1.39 -14.92 4.35
C LEU A 125 2.84 -14.38 4.41
N LYS A 126 3.60 -14.71 5.47
CA LYS A 126 5.05 -14.43 5.54
C LYS A 126 5.79 -15.14 4.42
N GLN A 127 5.46 -16.40 4.15
CA GLN A 127 6.09 -17.13 3.06
C GLN A 127 5.79 -16.48 1.71
N GLN A 128 4.56 -16.04 1.46
CA GLN A 128 4.21 -15.29 0.26
C GLN A 128 4.98 -13.96 0.17
N ALA A 129 5.13 -13.24 1.28
CA ALA A 129 5.91 -12.00 1.31
C ALA A 129 7.40 -12.22 1.02
N ARG A 130 7.99 -13.33 1.51
CA ARG A 130 9.36 -13.75 1.15
C ARG A 130 9.47 -14.03 -0.35
N ASP A 131 8.48 -14.65 -0.95
CA ASP A 131 8.46 -14.92 -2.40
C ASP A 131 8.40 -13.62 -3.22
N ARG A 132 7.58 -12.66 -2.78
CA ARG A 132 7.54 -11.32 -3.39
C ARG A 132 8.87 -10.58 -3.23
N PHE A 133 9.48 -10.61 -2.05
CA PHE A 133 10.79 -10.01 -1.79
C PHE A 133 11.87 -10.58 -2.72
N ARG A 134 11.91 -11.92 -2.87
CA ARG A 134 12.83 -12.60 -3.81
C ARG A 134 12.58 -12.20 -5.25
N THR A 135 11.31 -12.11 -5.66
CA THR A 135 10.91 -11.67 -7.00
C THR A 135 11.42 -10.25 -7.29
N CYS A 136 11.20 -9.31 -6.37
CA CYS A 136 11.72 -7.93 -6.50
C CYS A 136 13.24 -7.89 -6.67
N ARG A 137 13.99 -8.68 -5.88
CA ARG A 137 15.45 -8.81 -6.01
C ARG A 137 15.87 -9.34 -7.38
N GLN A 138 15.18 -10.38 -7.88
CA GLN A 138 15.45 -10.98 -9.19
C GLN A 138 15.18 -10.01 -10.34
N TRP A 139 14.17 -9.15 -10.20
CA TRP A 139 13.85 -8.11 -11.17
C TRP A 139 14.79 -6.89 -11.07
N GLY A 140 15.77 -6.93 -10.16
CA GLY A 140 16.77 -5.88 -9.99
C GLY A 140 16.30 -4.69 -9.17
N PHE A 141 15.18 -4.77 -8.47
CA PHE A 141 14.71 -3.65 -7.62
C PHE A 141 15.66 -3.40 -6.45
N GLN A 142 15.72 -2.15 -6.00
CA GLN A 142 16.36 -1.79 -4.73
C GLN A 142 15.43 -2.17 -3.59
N VAL A 143 15.68 -3.33 -2.96
CA VAL A 143 14.78 -3.87 -1.92
C VAL A 143 15.30 -3.57 -0.53
N ALA A 144 14.44 -2.98 0.30
CA ALA A 144 14.62 -2.73 1.72
C ALA A 144 13.44 -3.29 2.54
N HIS A 145 13.63 -3.41 3.84
CA HIS A 145 12.57 -3.79 4.77
C HIS A 145 12.65 -2.92 6.03
N GLN A 146 11.50 -2.70 6.68
CA GLN A 146 11.42 -2.05 7.97
C GLN A 146 10.20 -2.52 8.76
N VAL A 147 10.20 -2.29 10.06
CA VAL A 147 9.03 -2.54 10.90
C VAL A 147 7.93 -1.54 10.56
N ALA A 148 6.70 -2.04 10.40
CA ALA A 148 5.51 -1.23 10.30
C ALA A 148 5.29 -0.54 11.65
N SER A 149 5.60 0.75 11.72
CA SER A 149 5.29 1.58 12.87
C SER A 149 4.01 2.33 12.59
N ALA A 150 3.16 2.48 13.61
CA ALA A 150 2.12 3.51 13.57
C ALA A 150 2.79 4.86 13.24
N PRO A 151 2.10 5.80 12.58
CA PRO A 151 2.68 7.11 12.36
C PRO A 151 3.03 7.62 13.75
N GLN A 152 4.30 7.92 13.98
CA GLN A 152 4.62 8.85 15.04
C GLN A 152 3.77 10.07 14.72
N THR A 153 2.80 10.36 15.60
CA THR A 153 2.14 11.66 15.63
C THR A 153 3.27 12.66 15.50
N ILE A 154 3.28 13.40 14.39
CA ILE A 154 4.16 14.55 14.30
C ILE A 154 3.61 15.46 15.39
N ASP A 155 4.25 15.44 16.56
CA ASP A 155 4.07 16.40 17.61
C ASP A 155 4.32 17.76 16.97
N THR A 156 3.25 18.37 16.49
CA THR A 156 3.25 19.79 16.16
C THR A 156 3.07 20.51 17.49
N THR A 157 4.08 20.39 18.34
CA THR A 157 4.19 21.18 19.56
C THR A 157 5.01 22.42 19.21
N SER A 158 4.34 23.57 19.33
CA SER A 158 4.84 24.96 19.33
C SER A 158 4.93 25.66 17.98
#